data_AF-A0A177DKY5-F1
#
_entry.id   AF-A0A177DKY5-F1
#
_cell.length_a   1.000
_cell.length_b   1.000
_cell.length_c   1.000
_cell.angle_alpha   90.00
_cell.angle_beta   90.00
_cell.angle_gamma   90.00
#
_symmetry.space_group_name_H-M   'P 1'
#
loop_
_entity.id
_entity.type
_entity.pdbx_description
1 polymer ?
#
loop_
_entity_poly.entity_id
_entity_poly.type
_entity_poly.pdbx_seq_one_letter_code
_entity_poly.pdbx_strand_id
1 'polypeptide(L)'
;EIRNRIYHFTKEKVYDEWLTPPLLSRGHKNPIGGTVSPSQLGTLRYRAFTQVCQQIRAEFRPIWLRQSCFRMELPAVAQFIKTYYPKVTDYQNAPKLLLISWDHGLIEDEFGEVYEDFDGLDEDSMEDVLTDITLLVRLRAHCPTFTAKFVSRRVLEDDVPNCPCGDCGHSIHCACDDYCDHEDAFDIARLEMEESYRYLKGLNTFLSNSNNSWLKIFRDTVRVGTLVEFTFDINTQHPTVFIRFPQGCAPKGFHLKNMYSCSLVLLDRLGMLDLEHYELLDYVIGEATGKYTLHVGEHGLQVHYNQIHFDGRTIASWKKGKEAKASTP
;
A
#
# COMPACT_ATOMS: atom_id res chain seq x y z
N GLU A 1 -14.86 -18.65 -33.34
CA GLU A 1 -14.99 -19.63 -32.24
C GLU A 1 -13.80 -19.64 -31.27
N ILE A 2 -12.56 -19.85 -31.74
CA ILE A 2 -11.35 -19.87 -30.87
C ILE A 2 -11.18 -18.58 -30.06
N ARG A 3 -11.35 -17.38 -30.68
CA ARG A 3 -11.32 -16.09 -29.97
C ARG A 3 -12.32 -15.99 -28.81
N ASN A 4 -13.54 -16.52 -29.00
CA ASN A 4 -14.57 -16.51 -27.95
C ASN A 4 -14.18 -17.45 -26.81
N ARG A 5 -13.59 -18.62 -27.12
CA ARG A 5 -13.06 -19.53 -26.10
C ARG A 5 -11.94 -18.86 -25.30
N ILE A 6 -11.01 -18.16 -25.97
CA ILE A 6 -9.95 -17.38 -25.31
C ILE A 6 -10.53 -16.32 -24.38
N TYR A 7 -11.58 -15.61 -24.80
CA TYR A 7 -12.27 -14.62 -23.97
C TYR A 7 -12.97 -15.22 -22.74
N HIS A 8 -13.44 -16.47 -22.82
CA HIS A 8 -13.92 -17.16 -21.63
C HIS A 8 -12.78 -17.54 -20.68
N PHE A 9 -11.59 -17.84 -21.20
CA PHE A 9 -10.40 -18.10 -20.39
C PHE A 9 -9.81 -16.83 -19.76
N THR A 10 -10.02 -15.62 -20.32
CA THR A 10 -9.55 -14.36 -19.71
C THR A 10 -10.32 -13.97 -18.45
N LYS A 11 -11.52 -14.52 -18.27
CA LYS A 11 -12.36 -14.23 -17.10
C LYS A 11 -11.82 -15.00 -15.91
N GLU A 12 -11.08 -14.30 -15.06
CA GLU A 12 -10.68 -14.84 -13.75
C GLU A 12 -11.89 -14.95 -12.81
N LYS A 13 -11.72 -15.72 -11.71
CA LYS A 13 -12.72 -15.71 -10.63
C LYS A 13 -12.97 -14.27 -10.20
N VAL A 14 -14.24 -13.94 -9.97
CA VAL A 14 -14.58 -12.67 -9.33
C VAL A 14 -14.19 -12.82 -7.87
N TYR A 15 -13.08 -12.18 -7.50
CA TYR A 15 -12.70 -12.02 -6.10
C TYR A 15 -13.51 -10.86 -5.54
N ASP A 16 -14.32 -11.13 -4.53
CA ASP A 16 -15.13 -10.19 -3.76
C ASP A 16 -14.62 -10.12 -2.30
N GLU A 17 -15.39 -9.51 -1.40
CA GLU A 17 -15.02 -9.32 0.01
C GLU A 17 -14.71 -10.63 0.75
N TRP A 18 -15.20 -11.77 0.27
CA TRP A 18 -15.05 -13.09 0.91
C TRP A 18 -13.99 -13.97 0.26
N LEU A 19 -13.45 -13.57 -0.89
CA LEU A 19 -12.50 -14.34 -1.68
C LEU A 19 -11.24 -13.52 -1.92
N THR A 20 -10.17 -13.88 -1.22
CA THR A 20 -8.85 -13.26 -1.42
C THR A 20 -8.08 -13.95 -2.56
N PRO A 21 -7.54 -13.21 -3.54
CA PRO A 21 -6.58 -13.75 -4.49
C PRO A 21 -5.38 -14.38 -3.75
N PRO A 22 -4.85 -15.52 -4.24
CA PRO A 22 -3.68 -16.11 -3.63
C PRO A 22 -2.44 -15.24 -3.82
N LEU A 23 -1.50 -15.31 -2.87
CA LEU A 23 -0.22 -14.60 -2.96
C LEU A 23 0.58 -15.08 -4.18
N LEU A 24 1.02 -14.13 -5.01
CA LEU A 24 1.96 -14.37 -6.09
C LEU A 24 3.38 -14.29 -5.54
N SER A 25 3.86 -15.38 -4.96
CA SER A 25 5.25 -15.48 -4.50
C SER A 25 6.21 -15.57 -5.69
N ARG A 26 7.34 -14.87 -5.62
CA ARG A 26 8.51 -15.16 -6.46
C ARG A 26 9.03 -16.54 -6.01
N GLY A 27 9.31 -17.44 -6.96
CA GLY A 27 9.49 -18.88 -6.73
C GLY A 27 10.26 -19.34 -5.47
N HIS A 28 9.92 -20.55 -5.01
CA HIS A 28 10.65 -21.41 -4.06
C HIS A 28 10.58 -21.14 -2.55
N LYS A 29 9.42 -20.74 -2.02
CA LYS A 29 8.99 -21.28 -0.72
C LYS A 29 7.77 -22.16 -0.98
N ASN A 30 8.02 -23.45 -1.26
CA ASN A 30 6.95 -24.43 -1.09
C ASN A 30 6.54 -24.32 0.38
N PRO A 31 5.25 -24.12 0.70
CA PRO A 31 4.82 -24.36 2.07
C PRO A 31 5.17 -25.80 2.37
N ILE A 32 5.95 -26.03 3.43
CA ILE A 32 6.16 -27.38 3.95
C ILE A 32 4.75 -27.92 4.26
N GLY A 33 4.23 -28.80 3.40
CA GLY A 33 2.93 -29.46 3.57
C GLY A 33 1.69 -28.84 2.89
N GLY A 34 1.79 -27.72 2.17
CA GLY A 34 0.61 -27.06 1.57
C GLY A 34 0.37 -27.45 0.11
N THR A 35 -0.73 -28.16 -0.19
CA THR A 35 -1.19 -28.36 -1.58
C THR A 35 -1.48 -27.02 -2.25
N VAL A 36 -0.89 -26.78 -3.43
CA VAL A 36 -1.18 -25.61 -4.28
C VAL A 36 -2.68 -25.46 -4.46
N SER A 37 -3.26 -24.39 -3.91
CA SER A 37 -4.69 -24.17 -3.95
C SER A 37 -5.20 -24.08 -5.40
N PRO A 38 -6.38 -24.63 -5.73
CA PRO A 38 -7.01 -24.49 -7.05
C PRO A 38 -7.15 -23.02 -7.52
N SER A 39 -7.11 -22.05 -6.61
CA SER A 39 -7.11 -20.61 -6.94
C SER A 39 -5.77 -20.13 -7.51
N GLN A 40 -4.63 -20.66 -7.04
CA GLN A 40 -3.29 -20.36 -7.60
C GLN A 40 -3.15 -20.88 -9.04
N LEU A 41 -3.79 -22.00 -9.33
CA LEU A 41 -3.81 -22.61 -10.67
C LEU A 41 -4.53 -21.75 -11.72
N GLY A 42 -5.53 -20.94 -11.33
CA GLY A 42 -6.28 -20.08 -12.26
C GLY A 42 -5.44 -18.94 -12.84
N THR A 43 -4.79 -18.17 -11.96
CA THR A 43 -3.94 -17.03 -12.31
C THR A 43 -2.68 -17.46 -13.10
N LEU A 44 -2.14 -18.66 -12.81
CA LEU A 44 -1.00 -19.24 -13.52
C LEU A 44 -1.35 -19.74 -14.93
N ARG A 45 -2.55 -20.31 -15.14
CA ARG A 45 -2.98 -20.84 -16.45
C ARG A 45 -3.06 -19.75 -17.53
N TYR A 46 -3.53 -18.55 -17.19
CA TYR A 46 -3.62 -17.46 -18.17
C TYR A 46 -2.31 -16.66 -18.32
N ARG A 47 -1.48 -16.60 -17.27
CA ARG A 47 -0.10 -16.14 -17.38
C ARG A 47 0.68 -16.96 -18.40
N ALA A 48 0.47 -18.28 -18.45
CA ALA A 48 1.05 -19.13 -19.49
C ALA A 48 0.46 -18.85 -20.88
N PHE A 49 -0.87 -18.68 -20.98
CA PHE A 49 -1.55 -18.47 -22.27
C PHE A 49 -1.15 -17.16 -22.98
N THR A 50 -0.95 -16.07 -22.23
CA THR A 50 -0.47 -14.79 -22.80
C THR A 50 0.99 -14.83 -23.28
N GLN A 51 1.73 -15.90 -22.98
CA GLN A 51 3.12 -16.05 -23.40
C GLN A 51 3.27 -16.83 -24.72
N VAL A 52 2.22 -17.49 -25.22
CA VAL A 52 2.33 -18.48 -26.31
C VAL A 52 2.61 -17.88 -27.70
N CYS A 53 1.96 -16.77 -28.09
CA CYS A 53 2.28 -16.08 -29.35
C CYS A 53 2.04 -14.55 -29.30
N GLN A 54 2.77 -13.80 -30.13
CA GLN A 54 2.78 -12.33 -30.10
C GLN A 54 1.41 -11.71 -30.42
N GLN A 55 0.67 -12.29 -31.36
CA GLN A 55 -0.65 -11.78 -31.76
C GLN A 55 -1.68 -11.92 -30.62
N ILE A 56 -1.76 -13.12 -30.01
CA ILE A 56 -2.66 -13.36 -28.86
C ILE A 56 -2.24 -12.46 -27.68
N ARG A 57 -0.94 -12.29 -27.45
CA ARG A 57 -0.44 -11.40 -26.40
C ARG A 57 -0.87 -9.96 -26.62
N ALA A 58 -0.76 -9.44 -27.84
CA ALA A 58 -1.16 -8.06 -28.15
C ALA A 58 -2.68 -7.85 -28.01
N GLU A 59 -3.48 -8.81 -28.46
CA GLU A 59 -4.95 -8.69 -28.48
C GLU A 59 -5.58 -8.93 -27.08
N PHE A 60 -5.13 -9.96 -26.35
CA PHE A 60 -5.83 -10.43 -25.15
C PHE A 60 -5.17 -10.09 -23.82
N ARG A 61 -3.86 -9.81 -23.78
CA ARG A 61 -3.17 -9.44 -22.52
C ARG A 61 -3.78 -8.19 -21.88
N PRO A 62 -4.10 -7.09 -22.61
CA PRO A 62 -4.72 -5.92 -21.99
C PRO A 62 -6.12 -6.19 -21.44
N ILE A 63 -6.87 -7.11 -22.05
CA ILE A 63 -8.22 -7.50 -21.59
C ILE A 63 -8.11 -8.30 -20.30
N TRP A 64 -7.24 -9.31 -20.28
CA TRP A 64 -6.98 -10.13 -19.10
C TRP A 64 -6.47 -9.29 -17.94
N LEU A 65 -5.42 -8.48 -18.16
CA LEU A 65 -4.84 -7.64 -17.11
C LEU A 65 -5.90 -6.78 -16.44
N ARG A 66 -6.79 -6.13 -17.22
CA ARG A 66 -7.90 -5.31 -16.67
C ARG A 66 -8.90 -6.08 -15.81
N GLN A 67 -9.04 -7.38 -16.02
CA GLN A 67 -9.96 -8.24 -15.29
C GLN A 67 -9.28 -8.98 -14.14
N SER A 68 -7.95 -8.99 -14.10
CA SER A 68 -7.18 -9.72 -13.10
C SER A 68 -7.28 -9.12 -11.71
N CYS A 69 -7.20 -9.99 -10.71
CA CYS A 69 -7.03 -9.63 -9.31
C CYS A 69 -5.77 -10.31 -8.77
N PHE A 70 -4.85 -9.54 -8.21
CA PHE A 70 -3.58 -10.05 -7.71
C PHE A 70 -3.40 -9.78 -6.22
N ARG A 71 -2.69 -10.68 -5.52
CA ARG A 71 -2.11 -10.43 -4.20
C ARG A 71 -0.59 -10.61 -4.30
N MET A 72 0.19 -9.65 -3.82
CA MET A 72 1.67 -9.74 -3.81
C MET A 72 2.26 -8.92 -2.67
N GLU A 73 3.51 -9.19 -2.32
CA GLU A 73 4.29 -8.36 -1.40
C GLU A 73 4.64 -7.02 -2.05
N LEU A 74 4.78 -5.99 -1.23
CA LEU A 74 5.03 -4.62 -1.71
C LEU A 74 6.32 -4.46 -2.54
N PRO A 75 7.48 -5.05 -2.15
CA PRO A 75 8.71 -4.98 -2.95
C PRO A 75 8.54 -5.52 -4.37
N ALA A 76 7.63 -6.49 -4.57
CA ALA A 76 7.35 -7.07 -5.88
C ALA A 76 6.53 -6.14 -6.79
N VAL A 77 5.83 -5.15 -6.25
CA VAL A 77 4.90 -4.28 -6.99
C VAL A 77 5.64 -3.47 -8.06
N ALA A 78 6.75 -2.84 -7.72
CA ALA A 78 7.50 -2.01 -8.67
C ALA A 78 7.97 -2.83 -9.89
N GLN A 79 8.54 -4.01 -9.64
CA GLN A 79 8.97 -4.92 -10.70
C GLN A 79 7.79 -5.48 -11.50
N PHE A 80 6.67 -5.80 -10.85
CA PHE A 80 5.45 -6.21 -11.51
C PHE A 80 4.96 -5.13 -12.48
N ILE A 81 4.86 -3.88 -12.02
CA ILE A 81 4.40 -2.76 -12.85
C ILE A 81 5.35 -2.53 -14.04
N LYS A 82 6.66 -2.53 -13.80
CA LYS A 82 7.68 -2.41 -14.86
C LYS A 82 7.57 -3.51 -15.92
N THR A 83 7.17 -4.72 -15.52
CA THR A 83 7.07 -5.90 -16.41
C THR A 83 5.76 -5.94 -17.21
N TYR A 84 4.64 -5.57 -16.60
CA TYR A 84 3.31 -5.70 -17.20
C TYR A 84 2.76 -4.38 -17.77
N TYR A 85 3.27 -3.25 -17.31
CA TYR A 85 2.86 -1.90 -17.69
C TYR A 85 4.08 -1.00 -17.94
N PRO A 86 4.92 -1.31 -18.93
CA PRO A 86 6.18 -0.59 -19.15
C PRO A 86 5.98 0.87 -19.60
N LYS A 87 4.81 1.24 -20.12
CA LYS A 87 4.49 2.60 -20.56
C LYS A 87 3.30 3.16 -19.78
N VAL A 88 3.27 4.48 -19.58
CA VAL A 88 2.13 5.19 -18.97
C VAL A 88 0.82 4.91 -19.73
N THR A 89 0.87 4.78 -21.05
CA THR A 89 -0.29 4.40 -21.88
C THR A 89 -0.85 3.01 -21.55
N ASP A 90 -0.06 2.15 -20.92
CA ASP A 90 -0.49 0.82 -20.51
C ASP A 90 -1.25 0.85 -19.18
N TYR A 91 -1.13 1.93 -18.40
CA TYR A 91 -1.73 2.05 -17.07
C TYR A 91 -3.26 2.06 -17.11
N GLN A 92 -3.86 2.46 -18.25
CA GLN A 92 -5.30 2.30 -18.48
C GLN A 92 -5.77 0.83 -18.43
N ASN A 93 -4.82 -0.12 -18.50
CA ASN A 93 -5.07 -1.55 -18.40
C ASN A 93 -4.67 -2.13 -17.03
N ALA A 94 -4.47 -1.29 -16.02
CA ALA A 94 -4.19 -1.70 -14.64
C ALA A 94 -5.19 -2.78 -14.16
N PRO A 95 -4.77 -3.64 -13.21
CA PRO A 95 -5.64 -4.73 -12.76
C PRO A 95 -6.93 -4.21 -12.13
N LYS A 96 -7.93 -5.08 -12.02
CA LYS A 96 -9.15 -4.70 -11.30
C LYS A 96 -8.85 -4.47 -9.82
N LEU A 97 -8.03 -5.36 -9.25
CA LEU A 97 -7.66 -5.35 -7.83
C LEU A 97 -6.19 -5.74 -7.66
N LEU A 98 -5.46 -4.96 -6.87
CA LEU A 98 -4.13 -5.30 -6.38
C LEU A 98 -4.13 -5.25 -4.85
N LEU A 99 -4.04 -6.41 -4.22
CA LEU A 99 -3.84 -6.53 -2.79
C LEU A 99 -2.34 -6.58 -2.48
N ILE A 100 -1.92 -5.73 -1.55
CA ILE A 100 -0.56 -5.67 -1.06
C ILE A 100 -0.56 -6.41 0.28
N SER A 101 0.09 -7.57 0.30
CA SER A 101 0.28 -8.36 1.52
C SER A 101 1.27 -7.61 2.40
N TRP A 102 0.82 -7.18 3.57
CA TRP A 102 1.56 -6.31 4.48
C TRP A 102 1.67 -6.93 5.87
N ASP A 103 2.82 -6.79 6.51
CA ASP A 103 3.08 -7.22 7.87
C ASP A 103 3.92 -6.10 8.52
N HIS A 104 3.42 -5.50 9.60
CA HIS A 104 4.23 -4.49 10.30
C HIS A 104 5.35 -5.16 11.09
N GLY A 105 6.48 -4.45 11.29
CA GLY A 105 7.62 -4.98 12.03
C GLY A 105 8.58 -5.85 11.21
N LEU A 106 8.24 -6.22 9.97
CA LEU A 106 9.21 -6.76 9.01
C LEU A 106 9.93 -5.58 8.35
N ILE A 107 11.11 -5.23 8.85
CA ILE A 107 11.98 -4.25 8.20
C ILE A 107 12.87 -5.03 7.23
N GLU A 108 12.70 -4.77 5.93
CA GLU A 108 13.71 -5.11 4.93
C GLU A 108 14.83 -4.08 5.04
N ASP A 109 16.06 -4.53 5.30
CA ASP A 109 17.22 -3.66 5.14
C ASP A 109 17.46 -3.33 3.65
N GLU A 110 18.45 -2.47 3.39
CA GLU A 110 18.80 -2.04 2.04
C GLU A 110 19.25 -3.20 1.11
N PHE A 111 19.48 -4.40 1.66
CA PHE A 111 19.84 -5.63 0.95
C PHE A 111 18.65 -6.59 0.77
N GLY A 112 17.47 -6.26 1.29
CA GLY A 112 16.27 -7.07 1.22
C GLY A 112 16.24 -8.22 2.22
N GLU A 113 17.05 -8.16 3.29
CA GLU A 113 16.99 -9.11 4.40
C GLU A 113 15.91 -8.65 5.39
N VAL A 114 15.00 -9.57 5.74
CA VAL A 114 13.86 -9.32 6.62
C VAL A 114 14.25 -9.71 8.05
N TYR A 115 14.25 -8.75 8.97
CA TYR A 115 14.47 -9.03 10.40
C TYR A 115 13.13 -9.16 11.14
N GLU A 116 12.99 -10.21 11.94
CA GLU A 116 11.78 -10.49 12.74
C GLU A 116 11.87 -9.97 14.19
N ASP A 117 13.06 -9.65 14.70
CA ASP A 117 13.29 -9.34 16.13
C ASP A 117 13.85 -7.94 16.37
N PHE A 118 13.13 -7.20 17.22
CA PHE A 118 13.38 -5.81 17.64
C PHE A 118 14.43 -5.69 18.78
N ASP A 119 14.91 -6.81 19.32
CA ASP A 119 15.65 -6.85 20.60
C ASP A 119 17.14 -6.44 20.53
N GLY A 120 17.62 -5.88 19.41
CA GLY A 120 19.06 -5.62 19.26
C GLY A 120 19.50 -4.49 18.34
N LEU A 121 18.58 -3.70 17.76
CA LEU A 121 18.94 -2.55 16.94
C LEU A 121 18.77 -1.28 17.77
N ASP A 122 19.85 -0.49 17.89
CA ASP A 122 19.84 0.80 18.58
C ASP A 122 18.66 1.65 18.05
N GLU A 123 17.89 2.28 18.96
CA GLU A 123 16.76 3.16 18.67
C GLU A 123 17.09 4.25 17.61
N ASP A 124 18.38 4.59 17.47
CA ASP A 124 18.91 5.57 16.53
C ASP A 124 19.13 5.04 15.10
N SER A 125 18.95 3.74 14.84
CA SER A 125 19.16 3.09 13.53
C SER A 125 17.87 2.86 12.72
N MET A 126 16.70 3.09 13.34
CA MET A 126 15.40 3.17 12.63
C MET A 126 15.28 4.51 11.91
N GLU A 127 16.14 4.79 10.93
CA GLU A 127 15.75 5.76 9.91
C GLU A 127 14.44 5.28 9.29
N ASP A 128 13.39 6.10 9.40
CA ASP A 128 12.06 5.91 8.82
C ASP A 128 12.16 5.31 7.40
N VAL A 129 12.01 3.99 7.26
CA VAL A 129 12.13 3.33 5.96
C VAL A 129 10.98 3.81 5.07
N LEU A 130 11.33 4.68 4.14
CA LEU A 130 10.37 5.26 3.21
C LEU A 130 9.97 4.23 2.16
N THR A 131 8.67 3.98 2.12
CA THR A 131 8.07 3.02 1.22
C THR A 131 7.41 3.74 0.05
N ASP A 132 7.96 3.60 -1.16
CA ASP A 132 7.44 4.25 -2.38
C ASP A 132 6.14 3.59 -2.89
N ILE A 133 5.05 4.36 -2.85
CA ILE A 133 3.73 3.97 -3.37
C ILE A 133 3.31 4.79 -4.60
N THR A 134 4.22 5.58 -5.16
CA THR A 134 3.96 6.48 -6.30
C THR A 134 3.33 5.73 -7.47
N LEU A 135 3.81 4.52 -7.77
CA LEU A 135 3.29 3.75 -8.89
C LEU A 135 1.84 3.29 -8.68
N LEU A 136 1.43 2.99 -7.44
CA LEU A 136 0.05 2.64 -7.11
C LEU A 136 -0.88 3.82 -7.37
N VAL A 137 -0.49 5.02 -6.92
CA VAL A 137 -1.24 6.25 -7.14
C VAL A 137 -1.30 6.60 -8.63
N ARG A 138 -0.22 6.40 -9.39
CA ARG A 138 -0.22 6.60 -10.85
C ARG A 138 -1.15 5.63 -11.57
N LEU A 139 -1.16 4.33 -11.23
CA LEU A 139 -2.11 3.38 -11.82
C LEU A 139 -3.56 3.84 -11.56
N ARG A 140 -3.88 4.25 -10.33
CA ARG A 140 -5.19 4.80 -9.97
C ARG A 140 -5.55 6.04 -10.78
N ALA A 141 -4.59 6.94 -10.99
CA ALA A 141 -4.81 8.14 -11.78
C ALA A 141 -5.18 7.83 -13.24
N HIS A 142 -4.56 6.80 -13.85
CA HIS A 142 -4.80 6.43 -15.24
C HIS A 142 -5.89 5.37 -15.44
N CYS A 143 -6.35 4.69 -14.37
CA CYS A 143 -7.39 3.67 -14.43
C CYS A 143 -8.41 3.84 -13.28
N PRO A 144 -9.57 4.47 -13.52
CA PRO A 144 -10.59 4.69 -12.49
C PRO A 144 -11.21 3.41 -11.90
N THR A 145 -11.06 2.27 -12.58
CA THR A 145 -11.55 0.97 -12.11
C THR A 145 -10.50 0.19 -11.29
N PHE A 146 -9.25 0.64 -11.27
CA PHE A 146 -8.19 0.02 -10.48
C PHE A 146 -8.37 0.36 -9.00
N THR A 147 -8.25 -0.68 -8.18
CA THR A 147 -8.26 -0.60 -6.72
C THR A 147 -6.98 -1.24 -6.18
N ALA A 148 -6.26 -0.51 -5.32
CA ALA A 148 -5.15 -1.02 -4.55
C ALA A 148 -5.50 -0.99 -3.07
N LYS A 149 -5.18 -2.06 -2.33
CA LYS A 149 -5.39 -2.13 -0.88
C LYS A 149 -4.25 -2.89 -0.21
N PHE A 150 -3.73 -2.35 0.88
CA PHE A 150 -2.98 -3.09 1.86
C PHE A 150 -3.91 -4.02 2.65
N VAL A 151 -3.45 -5.24 2.88
CA VAL A 151 -4.12 -6.25 3.69
C VAL A 151 -3.10 -6.88 4.63
N SER A 152 -3.49 -7.09 5.89
CA SER A 152 -2.61 -7.75 6.85
C SER A 152 -2.40 -9.21 6.45
N ARG A 153 -1.13 -9.60 6.27
CA ARG A 153 -0.72 -10.98 6.02
C ARG A 153 -1.18 -11.86 7.17
N ARG A 154 -0.87 -11.45 8.41
CA ARG A 154 -1.15 -12.23 9.61
C ARG A 154 -2.65 -12.47 9.82
N VAL A 155 -3.46 -11.43 9.67
CA VAL A 155 -4.93 -11.55 9.76
C VAL A 155 -5.50 -12.45 8.66
N LEU A 156 -4.98 -12.35 7.43
CA LEU A 156 -5.45 -13.18 6.31
C LEU A 156 -5.03 -14.64 6.40
N GLU A 157 -3.90 -14.93 7.04
CA GLU A 157 -3.33 -16.27 7.18
C GLU A 157 -3.66 -16.91 8.53
N ASP A 158 -4.44 -16.21 9.38
CA ASP A 158 -4.79 -16.61 10.75
C ASP A 158 -3.54 -16.92 11.60
N ASP A 159 -2.47 -16.14 11.36
CA ASP A 159 -1.17 -16.22 12.01
C ASP A 159 -1.21 -15.47 13.35
N VAL A 160 -2.04 -15.98 14.27
CA VAL A 160 -2.32 -15.35 15.57
C VAL A 160 -1.09 -15.44 16.48
N PRO A 161 -0.62 -14.30 17.04
CA PRO A 161 0.52 -14.29 17.95
C PRO A 161 0.29 -15.20 19.15
N ASN A 162 1.33 -15.94 19.54
CA ASN A 162 1.26 -16.78 20.72
C ASN A 162 1.13 -15.92 21.98
N CYS A 163 0.12 -16.20 22.81
CA CYS A 163 -0.09 -15.59 24.12
C CYS A 163 -0.44 -16.68 25.16
N PRO A 164 -0.47 -16.38 26.46
CA PRO A 164 -0.86 -17.35 27.48
C PRO A 164 -2.40 -17.55 27.57
N CYS A 165 -2.89 -18.80 27.62
CA CYS A 165 -4.28 -19.15 28.00
C CYS A 165 -4.55 -18.64 29.41
N GLY A 166 -5.66 -17.92 29.61
CA GLY A 166 -6.09 -17.47 30.93
C GLY A 166 -6.38 -18.62 31.90
N ASP A 167 -6.81 -19.78 31.39
CA ASP A 167 -7.17 -20.95 32.21
C ASP A 167 -5.98 -21.84 32.57
N CYS A 168 -5.14 -22.20 31.60
CA CYS A 168 -4.02 -23.12 31.83
C CYS A 168 -2.65 -22.43 31.98
N GLY A 169 -2.53 -21.14 31.67
CA GLY A 169 -1.27 -20.39 31.73
C GLY A 169 -0.21 -20.82 30.71
N HIS A 170 -0.51 -21.76 29.82
CA HIS A 170 0.36 -22.20 28.72
C HIS A 170 0.09 -21.40 27.44
N SER A 171 0.89 -21.63 26.40
CA SER A 171 0.66 -21.10 25.05
C SER A 171 -0.77 -21.39 24.56
N ILE A 172 -1.40 -20.44 23.86
CA ILE A 172 -2.69 -20.66 23.17
C ILE A 172 -2.63 -21.82 22.17
N HIS A 173 -1.45 -22.16 21.68
CA HIS A 173 -1.23 -23.29 20.77
C HIS A 173 -0.98 -24.61 21.52
N CYS A 174 -1.16 -24.68 22.86
CA CYS A 174 -0.93 -25.91 23.62
C CYS A 174 -2.04 -26.94 23.36
N ALA A 175 -1.65 -28.22 23.33
CA ALA A 175 -2.56 -29.36 23.23
C ALA A 175 -2.87 -29.94 24.63
N CYS A 176 -3.18 -29.07 25.60
CA CYS A 176 -3.45 -29.47 26.97
C CYS A 176 -4.85 -30.14 27.07
N ASP A 177 -4.94 -31.35 27.63
CA ASP A 177 -6.19 -32.15 27.62
C ASP A 177 -7.32 -31.56 28.52
N ASP A 178 -8.44 -31.28 27.85
CA ASP A 178 -9.86 -31.37 28.25
C ASP A 178 -10.57 -30.31 29.12
N TYR A 179 -9.94 -29.23 29.61
CA TYR A 179 -10.69 -28.18 30.33
C TYR A 179 -10.23 -26.70 30.19
N CYS A 180 -9.21 -26.34 29.40
CA CYS A 180 -8.94 -24.91 29.06
C CYS A 180 -9.66 -24.57 27.76
N ASP A 181 -10.43 -23.48 27.79
CA ASP A 181 -11.02 -22.91 26.60
C ASP A 181 -10.00 -21.96 25.95
N HIS A 182 -9.30 -22.47 24.93
CA HIS A 182 -8.38 -21.64 24.16
C HIS A 182 -9.13 -20.68 23.22
N GLU A 183 -10.41 -20.91 22.91
CA GLU A 183 -11.15 -20.11 21.93
C GLU A 183 -11.21 -18.64 22.36
N ASP A 184 -11.52 -18.36 23.63
CA ASP A 184 -11.54 -17.00 24.17
C ASP A 184 -10.18 -16.30 24.04
N ALA A 185 -9.09 -17.01 24.33
CA ALA A 185 -7.73 -16.45 24.22
C ALA A 185 -7.33 -16.21 22.75
N PHE A 186 -7.71 -17.11 21.84
CA PHE A 186 -7.54 -16.94 20.40
C PHE A 186 -8.33 -15.75 19.87
N ASP A 187 -9.60 -15.61 20.24
CA ASP A 187 -10.47 -14.53 19.80
C ASP A 187 -9.96 -13.17 20.28
N ILE A 188 -9.51 -13.07 21.54
CA ILE A 188 -8.89 -11.86 22.07
C ILE A 188 -7.61 -11.53 21.30
N ALA A 189 -6.69 -12.48 21.15
CA ALA A 189 -5.43 -12.26 20.43
C ALA A 189 -5.67 -11.88 18.96
N ARG A 190 -6.69 -12.46 18.33
CA ARG A 190 -7.10 -12.12 16.97
C ARG A 190 -7.67 -10.70 16.89
N LEU A 191 -8.53 -10.28 17.82
CA LEU A 191 -9.07 -8.93 17.85
C LEU A 191 -7.97 -7.89 18.08
N GLU A 192 -7.03 -8.16 18.99
CA GLU A 192 -5.86 -7.31 19.23
C GLU A 192 -4.97 -7.21 17.99
N MET A 193 -4.76 -8.34 17.29
CA MET A 193 -4.07 -8.36 16.00
C MET A 193 -4.82 -7.53 14.95
N GLU A 194 -6.13 -7.69 14.80
CA GLU A 194 -6.91 -6.90 13.82
C GLU A 194 -6.84 -5.40 14.12
N GLU A 195 -6.90 -5.01 15.40
CA GLU A 195 -6.82 -3.61 15.82
C GLU A 195 -5.43 -3.02 15.60
N SER A 196 -4.35 -3.80 15.79
CA SER A 196 -2.98 -3.33 15.53
C SER A 196 -2.73 -2.99 14.04
N TYR A 197 -3.58 -3.50 13.14
CA TYR A 197 -3.58 -3.16 11.70
C TYR A 197 -4.60 -2.09 11.31
N ARG A 198 -5.27 -1.43 12.27
CA ARG A 198 -6.33 -0.44 11.99
C ARG A 198 -5.88 0.69 11.07
N TYR A 199 -4.62 1.12 11.15
CA TYR A 199 -4.04 2.16 10.30
C TYR A 199 -4.11 1.85 8.80
N LEU A 200 -4.19 0.57 8.42
CA LEU A 200 -4.38 0.17 7.03
C LEU A 200 -5.68 0.72 6.44
N LYS A 201 -6.71 1.00 7.26
CA LYS A 201 -7.93 1.68 6.82
C LYS A 201 -7.62 3.06 6.24
N GLY A 202 -6.81 3.85 6.95
CA GLY A 202 -6.35 5.16 6.49
C GLY A 202 -5.56 5.07 5.18
N LEU A 203 -4.55 4.20 5.13
CA LEU A 203 -3.73 4.01 3.91
C LEU A 203 -4.58 3.55 2.71
N ASN A 204 -5.54 2.67 2.94
CA ASN A 204 -6.44 2.17 1.89
C ASN A 204 -7.40 3.27 1.39
N THR A 205 -7.90 4.14 2.26
CA THR A 205 -8.70 5.29 1.83
C THR A 205 -7.84 6.28 1.05
N PHE A 206 -6.59 6.52 1.46
CA PHE A 206 -5.64 7.34 0.71
C PHE A 206 -5.39 6.81 -0.70
N LEU A 207 -5.10 5.51 -0.85
CA LEU A 207 -4.94 4.87 -2.17
C LEU A 207 -6.22 4.91 -3.03
N SER A 208 -7.37 4.93 -2.37
CA SER A 208 -8.69 4.99 -3.03
C SER A 208 -9.13 6.40 -3.39
N ASN A 209 -8.37 7.44 -2.99
CA ASN A 209 -8.71 8.84 -3.21
C ASN A 209 -9.01 9.09 -4.70
N SER A 210 -10.26 9.48 -4.97
CA SER A 210 -10.80 9.72 -6.32
C SER A 210 -10.86 11.20 -6.69
N ASN A 211 -10.34 12.09 -5.84
CA ASN A 211 -10.33 13.53 -6.08
C ASN A 211 -9.62 13.85 -7.40
N ASN A 212 -10.32 14.54 -8.31
CA ASN A 212 -9.80 14.83 -9.64
C ASN A 212 -8.57 15.74 -9.62
N SER A 213 -8.47 16.67 -8.67
CA SER A 213 -7.29 17.54 -8.52
C SER A 213 -6.07 16.73 -8.10
N TRP A 214 -6.25 15.75 -7.21
CA TRP A 214 -5.21 14.80 -6.81
C TRP A 214 -4.74 13.94 -7.99
N LEU A 215 -5.67 13.24 -8.65
CA LEU A 215 -5.32 12.34 -9.75
C LEU A 215 -4.72 13.08 -10.95
N LYS A 216 -5.12 14.33 -11.19
CA LYS A 216 -4.57 15.15 -12.28
C LYS A 216 -3.07 15.40 -12.14
N ILE A 217 -2.55 15.56 -10.92
CA ILE A 217 -1.11 15.74 -10.67
C ILE A 217 -0.29 14.61 -11.31
N PHE A 218 -0.78 13.38 -11.19
CA PHE A 218 -0.11 12.17 -11.69
C PHE A 218 -0.35 11.90 -13.17
N ARG A 219 -1.46 12.38 -13.74
CA ARG A 219 -1.74 12.30 -15.18
C ARG A 219 -0.85 13.24 -15.98
N ASP A 220 -0.59 14.42 -15.44
CA ASP A 220 0.12 15.50 -16.13
C ASP A 220 1.65 15.38 -16.03
N THR A 221 2.18 14.55 -15.11
CA THR A 221 3.63 14.36 -14.91
C THR A 221 4.16 13.06 -15.53
N VAL A 222 5.03 13.16 -16.54
CA VAL A 222 5.45 11.99 -17.35
C VAL A 222 6.92 11.57 -17.14
N ARG A 223 7.76 12.33 -16.43
CA ARG A 223 9.21 11.99 -16.31
C ARG A 223 9.81 12.04 -14.90
N VAL A 224 9.65 13.14 -14.17
CA VAL A 224 10.06 13.28 -12.76
C VAL A 224 8.82 13.75 -12.02
N GLY A 225 7.87 12.86 -11.83
CA GLY A 225 6.58 13.20 -11.24
C GLY A 225 6.67 13.31 -9.72
N THR A 226 5.63 13.88 -9.12
CA THR A 226 5.40 13.86 -7.67
C THR A 226 5.70 12.47 -7.10
N LEU A 227 6.51 12.45 -6.05
CA LEU A 227 6.87 11.28 -5.28
C LEU A 227 5.89 11.14 -4.12
N VAL A 228 5.35 9.94 -3.95
CA VAL A 228 4.46 9.59 -2.84
C VAL A 228 5.01 8.38 -2.14
N GLU A 229 5.38 8.58 -0.89
CA GLU A 229 5.97 7.56 -0.02
C GLU A 229 5.17 7.50 1.27
N PHE A 230 5.34 6.46 2.06
CA PHE A 230 4.92 6.48 3.45
C PHE A 230 5.98 5.82 4.33
N THR A 231 6.02 6.22 5.59
CA THR A 231 6.68 5.47 6.65
C THR A 231 5.62 5.01 7.64
N PHE A 232 5.91 3.95 8.38
CA PHE A 232 5.08 3.47 9.46
C PHE A 232 5.97 3.17 10.66
N ASP A 233 5.71 3.84 11.76
CA ASP A 233 6.31 3.53 13.05
C ASP A 233 5.31 2.72 13.88
N ILE A 234 5.76 1.56 14.35
CA ILE A 234 4.96 0.61 15.12
C ILE A 234 4.53 1.19 16.48
N ASN A 235 5.33 2.11 17.04
CA ASN A 235 5.06 2.71 18.35
C ASN A 235 3.94 3.74 18.27
N THR A 236 3.95 4.57 17.24
CA THR A 236 2.92 5.57 17.01
C THR A 236 1.66 4.98 16.38
N GLN A 237 1.76 3.87 15.63
CA GLN A 237 0.68 3.31 14.82
C GLN A 237 0.04 4.33 13.85
N HIS A 238 0.77 5.39 13.52
CA HIS A 238 0.31 6.49 12.68
C HIS A 238 1.20 6.59 11.44
N PRO A 239 0.80 6.00 10.30
CA PRO A 239 1.57 6.11 9.09
C PRO A 239 1.64 7.55 8.62
N THR A 240 2.86 7.99 8.27
CA THR A 240 3.10 9.32 7.72
C THR A 240 3.25 9.23 6.21
N VAL A 241 2.35 9.89 5.47
CA VAL A 241 2.38 9.94 4.00
C VAL A 241 3.15 11.16 3.53
N PHE A 242 4.21 10.93 2.77
CA PHE A 242 5.02 11.96 2.15
C PHE A 242 4.51 12.26 0.75
N ILE A 243 4.21 13.53 0.46
CA ILE A 243 3.87 14.03 -0.88
C ILE A 243 4.91 15.07 -1.27
N ARG A 244 5.86 14.65 -2.12
CA ARG A 244 7.05 15.42 -2.46
C ARG A 244 7.04 15.83 -3.92
N PHE A 245 7.08 17.13 -4.16
CA PHE A 245 7.13 17.70 -5.50
C PHE A 245 8.59 17.93 -5.95
N PRO A 246 8.90 17.72 -7.24
CA PRO A 246 10.16 18.19 -7.82
C PRO A 246 10.29 19.71 -7.73
N GLN A 247 11.52 20.21 -7.83
CA GLN A 247 11.81 21.65 -7.75
C GLN A 247 11.02 22.43 -8.81
N GLY A 248 10.28 23.46 -8.38
CA GLY A 248 9.45 24.30 -9.24
C GLY A 248 8.19 23.62 -9.77
N CYS A 249 7.88 22.42 -9.30
CA CYS A 249 6.74 21.62 -9.78
C CYS A 249 5.60 21.53 -8.75
N ALA A 250 5.71 22.21 -7.60
CA ALA A 250 4.62 22.23 -6.63
C ALA A 250 3.34 22.88 -7.21
N PRO A 251 2.14 22.39 -6.86
CA PRO A 251 0.89 22.95 -7.35
C PRO A 251 0.71 24.43 -6.99
N LYS A 252 0.02 25.19 -7.86
CA LYS A 252 -0.32 26.60 -7.61
C LYS A 252 -0.96 26.78 -6.23
N GLY A 253 -0.46 27.78 -5.49
CA GLY A 253 -0.87 28.09 -4.12
C GLY A 253 0.05 27.52 -3.05
N PHE A 254 0.98 26.61 -3.40
CA PHE A 254 2.04 26.18 -2.50
C PHE A 254 3.17 27.23 -2.52
N HIS A 255 3.42 27.87 -1.38
CA HIS A 255 4.41 28.93 -1.25
C HIS A 255 5.31 28.68 -0.05
N LEU A 256 6.63 28.65 -0.27
CA LEU A 256 7.63 28.40 0.78
C LEU A 256 7.55 29.39 1.94
N LYS A 257 7.16 30.65 1.70
CA LYS A 257 7.05 31.68 2.75
C LYS A 257 5.88 31.45 3.71
N ASN A 258 4.79 30.81 3.24
CA ASN A 258 3.56 30.56 4.00
C ASN A 258 3.20 29.07 3.96
N MET A 259 4.22 28.21 4.06
CA MET A 259 4.11 26.81 3.72
C MET A 259 3.06 26.06 4.55
N TYR A 260 2.92 26.40 5.83
CA TYR A 260 1.92 25.78 6.70
C TYR A 260 0.48 25.98 6.21
N SER A 261 0.04 27.24 6.06
CA SER A 261 -1.33 27.53 5.64
C SER A 261 -1.60 27.11 4.19
N CYS A 262 -0.62 27.30 3.30
CA CYS A 262 -0.71 26.87 1.91
C CYS A 262 -0.84 25.34 1.77
N SER A 263 -0.14 24.57 2.61
CA SER A 263 -0.18 23.10 2.54
C SER A 263 -1.50 22.53 3.05
N LEU A 264 -2.10 23.10 4.11
CA LEU A 264 -3.43 22.69 4.58
C LEU A 264 -4.50 22.97 3.52
N VAL A 265 -4.47 24.15 2.90
CA VAL A 265 -5.36 24.47 1.78
C VAL A 265 -5.12 23.55 0.58
N LEU A 266 -3.88 23.15 0.33
CA LEU A 266 -3.55 22.18 -0.69
C LEU A 266 -4.13 20.80 -0.38
N LEU A 267 -3.90 20.26 0.82
CA LEU A 267 -4.43 18.96 1.26
C LEU A 267 -5.96 18.89 1.14
N ASP A 268 -6.63 19.95 1.59
CA ASP A 268 -8.08 20.14 1.46
C ASP A 268 -8.51 20.10 -0.02
N ARG A 269 -7.84 20.87 -0.89
CA ARG A 269 -8.12 20.87 -2.34
C ARG A 269 -7.88 19.51 -3.01
N LEU A 270 -6.87 18.75 -2.54
CA LEU A 270 -6.56 17.40 -3.02
C LEU A 270 -7.49 16.34 -2.43
N GLY A 271 -8.45 16.74 -1.58
CA GLY A 271 -9.42 15.85 -0.96
C GLY A 271 -8.85 14.96 0.13
N MET A 272 -7.63 15.23 0.61
CA MET A 272 -6.98 14.42 1.67
C MET A 272 -7.72 14.54 2.98
N LEU A 273 -8.32 15.71 3.23
CA LEU A 273 -9.06 15.98 4.47
C LEU A 273 -10.51 15.48 4.40
N ASP A 274 -10.97 15.04 3.24
CA ASP A 274 -12.30 14.48 3.02
C ASP A 274 -12.30 12.95 2.93
N LEU A 275 -11.13 12.33 3.10
CA LEU A 275 -11.01 10.89 3.16
C LEU A 275 -11.66 10.35 4.43
N GLU A 276 -12.36 9.23 4.31
CA GLU A 276 -12.72 8.42 5.46
C GLU A 276 -11.46 7.98 6.20
N HIS A 277 -11.45 8.10 7.53
CA HIS A 277 -10.30 7.79 8.37
C HIS A 277 -9.05 8.66 8.11
N TYR A 278 -9.22 9.90 7.62
CA TYR A 278 -8.09 10.83 7.43
C TYR A 278 -7.32 11.09 8.73
N GLU A 279 -7.97 10.96 9.89
CA GLU A 279 -7.39 11.13 11.21
C GLU A 279 -6.37 10.05 11.60
N LEU A 280 -6.33 8.92 10.87
CA LEU A 280 -5.34 7.87 11.05
C LEU A 280 -4.03 8.15 10.29
N LEU A 281 -3.98 9.23 9.50
CA LEU A 281 -2.86 9.56 8.63
C LEU A 281 -2.20 10.87 9.04
N ASP A 282 -0.88 10.84 9.08
CA ASP A 282 -0.04 12.02 9.13
C ASP A 282 0.45 12.37 7.72
N TYR A 283 0.76 13.64 7.47
CA TYR A 283 1.19 14.11 6.16
C TYR A 283 2.44 14.95 6.23
N VAL A 284 3.41 14.62 5.36
CA VAL A 284 4.53 15.50 5.06
C VAL A 284 4.40 15.98 3.63
N ILE A 285 4.31 17.29 3.42
CA ILE A 285 4.33 17.88 2.08
C ILE A 285 5.62 18.66 1.90
N GLY A 286 6.27 18.48 0.76
CA GLY A 286 7.47 19.25 0.44
C GLY A 286 7.73 19.46 -1.04
N GLU A 287 8.65 20.39 -1.31
CA GLU A 287 9.20 20.65 -2.64
C GLU A 287 10.72 20.52 -2.60
N ALA A 288 11.30 19.83 -3.59
CA ALA A 288 12.74 19.65 -3.68
C ALA A 288 13.45 21.00 -3.85
N THR A 289 14.56 21.17 -3.12
CA THR A 289 15.38 22.39 -3.15
C THR A 289 16.37 22.44 -4.32
N GLY A 290 16.53 21.31 -5.03
CA GLY A 290 17.58 21.12 -6.04
C GLY A 290 18.98 20.90 -5.45
N LYS A 291 19.11 20.89 -4.11
CA LYS A 291 20.34 20.52 -3.41
C LYS A 291 20.34 19.03 -3.12
N TYR A 292 21.53 18.45 -3.17
CA TYR A 292 21.75 17.04 -2.88
C TYR A 292 22.82 16.91 -1.80
N THR A 293 22.62 16.00 -0.87
CA THR A 293 23.67 15.55 0.05
C THR A 293 24.33 14.33 -0.55
N LEU A 294 25.66 14.30 -0.52
CA LEU A 294 26.40 13.07 -0.73
C LEU A 294 26.57 12.44 0.66
N HIS A 295 25.89 11.33 0.93
CA HIS A 295 26.23 10.55 2.12
C HIS A 295 27.54 9.81 1.87
N VAL A 296 28.43 9.80 2.87
CA VAL A 296 29.68 9.03 2.81
C VAL A 296 29.32 7.59 3.15
N GLY A 297 28.81 6.87 2.15
CA GLY A 297 28.27 5.50 2.19
C GLY A 297 27.61 5.16 0.85
N GLU A 298 27.25 3.90 0.61
CA GLU A 298 26.69 3.43 -0.68
C GLU A 298 25.28 4.00 -1.02
N HIS A 299 24.69 4.79 -0.12
CA HIS A 299 23.32 5.35 -0.17
C HIS A 299 23.05 6.45 -1.24
N GLY A 300 23.99 6.72 -2.14
CA GLY A 300 23.77 7.62 -3.28
C GLY A 300 23.51 9.09 -2.93
N LEU A 301 22.93 9.83 -3.89
CA LEU A 301 22.60 11.27 -3.78
C LEU A 301 21.21 11.46 -3.16
N GLN A 302 21.13 12.01 -1.96
CA GLN A 302 19.85 12.30 -1.29
C GLN A 302 19.36 13.71 -1.64
N VAL A 303 18.10 13.84 -2.07
CA VAL A 303 17.49 15.14 -2.41
C VAL A 303 17.03 15.86 -1.14
N HIS A 304 17.41 17.12 -0.97
CA HIS A 304 16.85 17.96 0.09
C HIS A 304 15.49 18.54 -0.29
N TYR A 305 14.54 18.53 0.64
CA TYR A 305 13.20 19.10 0.48
C TYR A 305 12.97 20.23 1.49
N ASN A 306 12.31 21.30 1.03
CA ASN A 306 11.57 22.18 1.96
C ASN A 306 10.26 21.46 2.23
N GLN A 307 10.07 20.96 3.46
CA GLN A 307 8.92 20.13 3.81
C GLN A 307 8.34 20.52 5.17
N ILE A 308 7.08 20.16 5.38
CA ILE A 308 6.33 20.45 6.60
C ILE A 308 5.49 19.24 6.97
N HIS A 309 5.42 18.98 8.27
CA HIS A 309 4.69 17.86 8.84
C HIS A 309 3.36 18.34 9.44
N PHE A 310 2.31 17.56 9.22
CA PHE A 310 1.00 17.71 9.84
C PHE A 310 0.58 16.37 10.43
N ASP A 311 0.41 16.34 11.74
CA ASP A 311 -0.23 15.20 12.40
C ASP A 311 -1.76 15.23 12.14
N GLY A 312 -2.38 14.05 12.15
CA GLY A 312 -3.81 13.89 11.89
C GLY A 312 -4.72 14.67 12.85
N ARG A 313 -4.26 14.91 14.10
CA ARG A 313 -5.03 15.68 15.10
C ARG A 313 -5.03 17.18 14.79
N THR A 314 -3.90 17.70 14.33
CA THR A 314 -3.72 19.08 13.87
C THR A 314 -4.62 19.33 12.66
N ILE A 315 -4.67 18.38 11.72
CA ILE A 315 -5.56 18.43 10.56
C ILE A 315 -7.03 18.46 11.00
N ALA A 316 -7.44 17.55 11.89
CA ALA A 316 -8.81 17.48 12.39
C ALA A 316 -9.23 18.78 13.10
N SER A 317 -8.33 19.39 13.87
CA SER A 317 -8.56 20.66 14.56
C SER A 317 -8.75 21.81 13.58
N TRP A 318 -7.95 21.88 12.52
CA TRP A 318 -8.09 22.87 11.46
C TRP A 318 -9.43 22.73 10.72
N LYS A 319 -9.84 21.50 10.38
CA LYS A 319 -11.11 21.23 9.69
C LYS A 319 -12.31 21.71 10.51
N LYS A 320 -12.35 21.37 11.81
CA LYS A 320 -13.38 21.86 12.75
C LYS A 320 -13.42 23.39 12.81
N GLY A 321 -12.26 24.04 12.84
CA GLY A 321 -12.18 25.51 12.83
C GLY A 321 -12.72 26.15 11.55
N LYS A 322 -12.52 25.51 10.40
CA LYS A 322 -13.05 25.96 9.09
C LYS A 322 -14.56 25.78 9.02
N GLU A 323 -15.09 24.64 9.47
CA GLU A 323 -16.53 24.36 9.53
C GLU A 323 -17.24 25.36 10.46
N ALA A 324 -16.68 25.64 11.65
CA ALA A 324 -17.21 26.62 12.57
C ALA A 324 -17.32 28.03 11.94
N LYS A 325 -16.27 28.46 11.22
CA LYS A 325 -16.27 29.74 10.49
C LYS A 325 -17.28 29.76 9.34
N ALA A 326 -17.48 28.64 8.64
CA ALA A 326 -18.47 28.54 7.57
C ALA A 326 -19.92 28.53 8.10
N SER A 327 -20.13 28.07 9.33
CA SER A 327 -21.43 28.06 10.01
C SER A 327 -21.79 29.36 10.73
N THR A 328 -20.86 30.32 10.79
CA THR A 328 -21.12 31.64 11.37
C THR A 328 -21.59 32.58 10.24
N PRO A 329 -22.82 33.13 10.28
CA PRO A 329 -23.40 33.93 9.20
C PRO A 329 -22.63 35.20 8.82
#